data_AF-A0A942BL93-F1
#
_entry.id   AF-A0A942BL93-F1
#
_cell.length_a   1.000
_cell.length_b   1.000
_cell.length_c   1.000
_cell.angle_alpha   90.00
_cell.angle_beta   90.00
_cell.angle_gamma   90.00
#
_symmetry.space_group_name_H-M   'P 1'
#
loop_
_entity.id
_entity.type
_entity.pdbx_description
1 polymer ?
#
loop_
_entity_poly.entity_id
_entity_poly.type
_entity_poly.pdbx_seq_one_letter_code
_entity_poly.pdbx_strand_id
1 'polypeptide(L)'
;MKAWLKKVDQFWFPSGSPVALGVFRIIFGLISVASLAITALSYNMWFTERGFVPAALGDRYLPAGLPKSFSFFGATVSLPFELPRLNVLSGVTNDTVTLIVFSLTLLAAILTTLGLWTRLSTILLAIGVVSLHHRNGLILHGGDTTMRVGVLYLALAPCGRACSVDRLIGLWKGTAPAIPSPVPLWSQKLIAYNCALVYFTTFWHKLGYGGLWRNMTATYYPAHIAEFKRFWVPEFFNQPPMIYFTTAFTLLIELALGTVVFYKPWRNYVILGGLALHSYIEWSMNIPLFAFTICAMYVCFYSGEEISAWAKKLGERLRRWKLTFFLPKGAKIAPEKAPFLEAMDPLGLVQFEPGEATTLGPTRGAWLRSMGAWAFGPLYRRWLQKSLQEPAK
;
A
#
# COMPACT_ATOMS: atom_id res chain seq x y z
N MET A 1 18.14 -12.58 31.16
CA MET A 1 18.13 -11.53 30.10
C MET A 1 18.10 -10.16 30.77
N LYS A 2 19.01 -9.23 30.44
CA LYS A 2 19.08 -7.90 31.07
C LYS A 2 17.75 -7.15 30.86
N ALA A 3 17.27 -6.40 31.86
CA ALA A 3 15.96 -5.74 31.83
C ALA A 3 15.74 -4.82 30.62
N TRP A 4 16.79 -4.20 30.08
CA TRP A 4 16.72 -3.37 28.88
C TRP A 4 16.47 -4.18 27.60
N LEU A 5 17.04 -5.39 27.47
CA LEU A 5 16.80 -6.28 26.32
C LEU A 5 15.32 -6.68 26.25
N LYS A 6 14.69 -6.94 27.39
CA LYS A 6 13.25 -7.21 27.47
C LYS A 6 12.41 -6.01 26.99
N LYS A 7 12.82 -4.79 27.31
CA LYS A 7 12.15 -3.57 26.81
C LYS A 7 12.31 -3.41 25.29
N VAL A 8 13.50 -3.67 24.75
CA VAL A 8 13.77 -3.64 23.30
C VAL A 8 12.94 -4.70 22.57
N ASP A 9 12.89 -5.91 23.11
CA ASP A 9 12.11 -7.03 22.57
C ASP A 9 10.60 -6.70 22.55
N GLN A 10 10.05 -6.27 23.68
CA GLN A 10 8.65 -5.85 23.79
C GLN A 10 8.32 -4.66 22.87
N PHE A 11 9.29 -3.78 22.64
CA PHE A 11 9.11 -2.66 21.75
C PHE A 11 9.08 -3.10 20.28
N TRP A 12 10.03 -3.92 19.81
CA TRP A 12 10.12 -4.30 18.39
C TRP A 12 9.19 -5.44 17.99
N PHE A 13 8.94 -6.38 18.89
CA PHE A 13 8.19 -7.61 18.61
C PHE A 13 6.85 -7.73 19.39
N PRO A 14 6.04 -6.67 19.56
CA PRO A 14 4.72 -6.84 20.14
C PRO A 14 3.81 -7.59 19.16
N SER A 15 2.87 -8.35 19.71
CA SER A 15 1.79 -8.96 18.94
C SER A 15 0.54 -8.09 18.98
N GLY A 16 -0.17 -7.96 17.85
CA GLY A 16 -1.42 -7.20 17.79
C GLY A 16 -2.21 -7.46 16.51
N SER A 17 -3.23 -6.63 16.27
CA SER A 17 -4.14 -6.82 15.13
C SER A 17 -3.44 -6.72 13.77
N PRO A 18 -3.60 -7.71 12.86
CA PRO A 18 -3.03 -7.68 11.52
C PRO A 18 -3.75 -6.72 10.54
N VAL A 19 -4.80 -6.01 10.97
CA VAL A 19 -5.65 -5.21 10.08
C VAL A 19 -4.86 -4.10 9.36
N ALA A 20 -3.95 -3.41 10.05
CA ALA A 20 -3.14 -2.36 9.43
C ALA A 20 -2.27 -2.91 8.28
N LEU A 21 -1.64 -4.06 8.48
CA LEU A 21 -0.87 -4.76 7.44
C LEU A 21 -1.76 -5.26 6.30
N GLY A 22 -2.97 -5.72 6.59
CA GLY A 22 -3.95 -6.13 5.57
C GLY A 22 -4.40 -4.96 4.68
N VAL A 23 -4.69 -3.80 5.28
CA VAL A 23 -5.05 -2.58 4.55
C VAL A 23 -3.86 -2.04 3.75
N PHE A 24 -2.68 -2.01 4.37
CA PHE A 24 -1.44 -1.63 3.68
C PHE A 24 -1.20 -2.52 2.45
N ARG A 25 -1.36 -3.85 2.58
CA ARG A 25 -1.25 -4.81 1.46
C ARG A 25 -2.21 -4.48 0.32
N ILE A 26 -3.48 -4.18 0.60
CA ILE A 26 -4.46 -3.83 -0.43
C ILE A 26 -4.02 -2.57 -1.18
N ILE A 27 -3.68 -1.50 -0.45
CA ILE A 27 -3.31 -0.21 -1.06
C ILE A 27 -2.04 -0.36 -1.88
N PHE A 28 -1.00 -0.99 -1.33
CA PHE A 28 0.27 -1.16 -2.03
C PHE A 28 0.16 -2.12 -3.23
N GLY A 29 -0.66 -3.16 -3.10
CA GLY A 29 -1.00 -4.05 -4.19
C GLY A 29 -1.68 -3.29 -5.34
N LEU A 30 -2.66 -2.43 -5.05
CA LEU A 30 -3.32 -1.58 -6.05
C LEU A 30 -2.35 -0.61 -6.72
N ILE A 31 -1.46 0.02 -5.95
CA ILE A 31 -0.42 0.90 -6.50
C ILE A 31 0.52 0.11 -7.42
N SER A 32 0.89 -1.11 -7.04
CA SER A 32 1.74 -1.98 -7.86
C SER A 32 1.04 -2.40 -9.16
N VAL A 33 -0.25 -2.72 -9.10
CA VAL A 33 -1.08 -2.99 -10.29
C VAL A 33 -1.14 -1.76 -11.19
N ALA A 34 -1.39 -0.57 -10.62
CA ALA A 34 -1.45 0.67 -11.38
C ALA A 34 -0.10 1.00 -12.05
N SER A 35 1.00 0.87 -11.32
CA SER A 35 2.37 1.08 -11.83
C SER A 35 2.65 0.14 -13.01
N LEU A 36 2.40 -1.15 -12.84
CA LEU A 36 2.61 -2.14 -13.91
C LEU A 36 1.66 -1.91 -15.09
N ALA A 37 0.40 -1.51 -14.86
CA ALA A 37 -0.55 -1.22 -15.93
C ALA A 37 -0.15 0.02 -16.75
N ILE A 38 0.32 1.09 -16.10
CA ILE A 38 0.84 2.28 -16.78
C ILE A 38 2.07 1.91 -17.60
N THR A 39 3.01 1.17 -17.01
CA THR A 39 4.23 0.70 -17.69
C THR A 39 3.91 -0.24 -18.86
N ALA A 40 2.84 -1.04 -18.76
CA ALA A 40 2.42 -1.96 -19.82
C ALA A 40 2.09 -1.24 -21.14
N LEU A 41 1.56 0.00 -21.07
CA LEU A 41 1.23 0.82 -22.24
C LEU A 41 2.44 1.13 -23.12
N SER A 42 3.64 1.12 -22.52
CA SER A 42 4.91 1.36 -23.20
C SER A 42 5.90 0.22 -23.01
N TYR A 43 5.40 -1.00 -22.74
CA TYR A 43 6.24 -2.16 -22.42
C TYR A 43 7.33 -2.41 -23.49
N ASN A 44 6.95 -2.41 -24.76
CA ASN A 44 7.87 -2.64 -25.88
C ASN A 44 8.93 -1.53 -26.01
N MET A 45 8.69 -0.33 -25.48
CA MET A 45 9.68 0.75 -25.52
C MET A 45 10.74 0.60 -24.44
N TRP A 46 10.39 -0.01 -23.29
CA TRP A 46 11.21 0.02 -22.09
C TRP A 46 11.83 -1.31 -21.68
N PHE A 47 11.30 -2.44 -22.14
CA PHE A 47 11.69 -3.77 -21.62
C PHE A 47 12.14 -4.77 -22.69
N THR A 48 11.98 -4.47 -23.98
CA THR A 48 12.36 -5.37 -25.08
C THR A 48 13.63 -4.91 -25.79
N GLU A 49 14.26 -5.82 -26.54
CA GLU A 49 15.46 -5.52 -27.33
C GLU A 49 15.21 -4.53 -28.48
N ARG A 50 13.94 -4.31 -28.85
CA ARG A 50 13.53 -3.34 -29.87
C ARG A 50 13.29 -1.93 -29.30
N GLY A 51 13.34 -1.79 -27.98
CA GLY A 51 13.05 -0.56 -27.27
C GLY A 51 14.24 0.40 -27.17
N PHE A 52 14.07 1.45 -26.38
CA PHE A 52 15.10 2.46 -26.13
C PHE A 52 16.21 1.98 -25.20
N VAL A 53 15.94 0.92 -24.41
CA VAL A 53 16.88 0.38 -23.43
C VAL A 53 17.03 -1.14 -23.60
N PRO A 54 17.82 -1.60 -24.60
CA PRO A 54 18.20 -3.02 -24.74
C PRO A 54 18.92 -3.55 -23.49
N ALA A 55 18.92 -4.87 -23.26
CA ALA A 55 19.49 -5.47 -22.04
C ALA A 55 20.93 -5.00 -21.76
N ALA A 56 21.78 -4.98 -22.78
CA ALA A 56 23.18 -4.58 -22.67
C ALA A 56 23.35 -3.11 -22.21
N LEU A 57 22.43 -2.22 -22.61
CA LEU A 57 22.44 -0.83 -22.15
C LEU A 57 21.98 -0.72 -20.70
N GLY A 58 20.94 -1.47 -20.33
CA GLY A 58 20.48 -1.58 -18.94
C GLY A 58 21.58 -2.05 -17.99
N ASP A 59 22.27 -3.14 -18.35
CA ASP A 59 23.37 -3.71 -17.57
C ASP A 59 24.57 -2.76 -17.46
N ARG A 60 24.82 -1.93 -18.48
CA ARG A 60 25.87 -0.89 -18.43
C ARG A 60 25.52 0.24 -17.47
N TYR A 61 24.27 0.68 -17.44
CA TYR A 61 23.82 1.75 -16.55
C TYR A 61 23.66 1.26 -15.10
N LEU A 62 23.21 0.03 -14.93
CA LEU A 62 22.99 -0.61 -13.64
C LEU A 62 23.72 -1.97 -13.59
N PRO A 63 25.03 -1.98 -13.27
CA PRO A 63 25.81 -3.21 -13.23
C PRO A 63 25.21 -4.25 -12.28
N ALA A 64 25.48 -5.52 -12.54
CA ALA A 64 24.95 -6.66 -11.78
C ALA A 64 25.28 -6.61 -10.26
N GLY A 65 26.31 -5.88 -9.85
CA GLY A 65 26.66 -5.63 -8.45
C GLY A 65 26.16 -4.29 -7.92
N LEU A 66 25.89 -4.24 -6.61
CA LEU A 66 25.81 -2.96 -5.88
C LEU A 66 27.22 -2.35 -5.74
N PRO A 67 27.33 -1.01 -5.68
CA PRO A 67 28.60 -0.36 -5.35
C PRO A 67 29.16 -0.91 -4.04
N LYS A 68 30.44 -1.33 -4.04
CA LYS A 68 31.14 -1.77 -2.81
C LYS A 68 31.23 -0.65 -1.78
N SER A 69 31.31 0.60 -2.25
CA SER A 69 31.43 1.78 -1.42
C SER A 69 30.16 2.61 -1.48
N PHE A 70 29.62 2.96 -0.31
CA PHE A 70 28.47 3.85 -0.19
C PHE A 70 28.73 4.89 0.90
N SER A 71 28.18 6.09 0.74
CA SER A 71 28.27 7.14 1.76
C SER A 71 27.10 7.02 2.73
N PHE A 72 27.39 7.08 4.02
CA PHE A 72 26.41 7.10 5.09
C PHE A 72 26.80 8.20 6.10
N PHE A 73 25.97 9.26 6.19
CA PHE A 73 26.24 10.43 7.03
C PHE A 73 27.65 11.04 6.84
N GLY A 74 28.11 11.12 5.59
CA GLY A 74 29.43 11.66 5.25
C GLY A 74 30.61 10.71 5.46
N ALA A 75 30.37 9.52 6.03
CA ALA A 75 31.36 8.46 6.10
C ALA A 75 31.24 7.54 4.87
N THR A 76 32.35 7.24 4.21
CA THR A 76 32.40 6.21 3.16
C THR A 76 32.55 4.84 3.83
N VAL A 77 31.57 3.98 3.63
CA VAL A 77 31.59 2.58 4.07
C VAL A 77 31.88 1.71 2.85
N SER A 78 32.92 0.90 2.92
CA SER A 78 33.32 -0.02 1.86
C SER A 78 33.18 -1.48 2.33
N LEU A 79 32.43 -2.28 1.57
CA LEU A 79 32.33 -3.71 1.77
C LEU A 79 33.50 -4.44 1.09
N PRO A 80 33.99 -5.55 1.68
CA PRO A 80 35.05 -6.34 1.08
C PRO A 80 34.60 -7.16 -0.14
N PHE A 81 33.30 -7.19 -0.45
CA PHE A 81 32.71 -7.95 -1.56
C PHE A 81 31.63 -7.15 -2.28
N GLU A 82 31.32 -7.54 -3.53
CA GLU A 82 30.14 -7.02 -4.24
C GLU A 82 28.89 -7.76 -3.76
N LEU A 83 27.84 -7.00 -3.48
CA LEU A 83 26.53 -7.58 -3.26
C LEU A 83 25.83 -7.73 -4.60
N PRO A 84 25.38 -8.94 -4.98
CA PRO A 84 24.65 -9.13 -6.22
C PRO A 84 23.31 -8.40 -6.16
N ARG A 85 22.91 -7.78 -7.27
CA ARG A 85 21.55 -7.26 -7.43
C ARG A 85 20.61 -8.41 -7.71
N LEU A 86 19.49 -8.44 -7.00
CA LEU A 86 18.39 -9.34 -7.32
C LEU A 86 17.78 -8.91 -8.67
N ASN A 87 18.06 -9.64 -9.74
CA ASN A 87 17.47 -9.39 -11.05
C ASN A 87 17.33 -10.71 -11.83
N VAL A 88 16.12 -11.27 -11.88
CA VAL A 88 15.86 -12.52 -12.62
C VAL A 88 15.90 -12.33 -14.15
N LEU A 89 15.98 -11.08 -14.62
CA LEU A 89 16.04 -10.70 -16.04
C LEU A 89 17.45 -10.29 -16.47
N SER A 90 18.46 -10.46 -15.62
CA SER A 90 19.86 -10.14 -15.95
C SER A 90 20.31 -10.94 -17.17
N GLY A 91 20.84 -10.28 -18.20
CA GLY A 91 21.30 -10.92 -19.43
C GLY A 91 20.22 -11.57 -20.32
N VAL A 92 18.93 -11.44 -19.97
CA VAL A 92 17.83 -12.01 -20.77
C VAL A 92 17.56 -11.14 -21.99
N THR A 93 17.85 -11.64 -23.20
CA THR A 93 17.56 -10.91 -24.46
C THR A 93 16.28 -11.39 -25.16
N ASN A 94 15.65 -12.44 -24.64
CA ASN A 94 14.42 -12.97 -25.21
C ASN A 94 13.19 -12.18 -24.70
N ASP A 95 12.58 -11.40 -25.59
CA ASP A 95 11.41 -10.57 -25.30
C ASP A 95 10.23 -11.36 -24.69
N THR A 96 10.04 -12.62 -25.10
CA THR A 96 8.98 -13.49 -24.58
C THR A 96 9.20 -13.82 -23.12
N VAL A 97 10.45 -14.09 -22.71
CA VAL A 97 10.78 -14.38 -21.31
C VAL A 97 10.52 -13.15 -20.44
N THR A 98 10.95 -11.97 -20.90
CA THR A 98 10.68 -10.70 -20.20
C THR A 98 9.17 -10.46 -20.06
N LEU A 99 8.38 -10.77 -21.08
CA LEU A 99 6.92 -10.59 -21.07
C LEU A 99 6.25 -11.54 -20.08
N ILE A 100 6.72 -12.79 -20.00
CA ILE A 100 6.23 -13.77 -19.03
C ILE A 100 6.50 -13.27 -17.61
N VAL A 101 7.73 -12.82 -17.30
CA VAL A 101 8.07 -12.28 -15.98
C VAL A 101 7.23 -11.03 -15.65
N PHE A 102 7.04 -10.14 -16.61
CA PHE A 102 6.19 -8.97 -16.45
C PHE A 102 4.74 -9.35 -16.11
N SER A 103 4.17 -10.29 -16.88
CA SER A 103 2.80 -10.77 -16.71
C SER A 103 2.60 -11.50 -15.38
N LEU A 104 3.57 -12.32 -14.97
CA LEU A 104 3.58 -12.98 -13.66
C LEU A 104 3.69 -11.96 -12.52
N THR A 105 4.45 -10.88 -12.71
CA THR A 105 4.56 -9.80 -11.72
C THR A 105 3.24 -9.05 -11.58
N LEU A 106 2.57 -8.75 -12.69
CA LEU A 106 1.23 -8.14 -12.67
C LEU A 106 0.20 -9.04 -11.99
N LEU A 107 0.20 -10.35 -12.31
CA LEU A 107 -0.65 -11.31 -11.63
C LEU A 107 -0.36 -11.37 -10.13
N ALA A 108 0.92 -11.39 -9.74
CA ALA A 108 1.33 -11.35 -8.34
C ALA A 108 0.87 -10.07 -7.63
N ALA A 109 0.83 -8.91 -8.32
CA ALA A 109 0.29 -7.66 -7.79
C ALA A 109 -1.22 -7.75 -7.55
N ILE A 110 -1.97 -8.34 -8.48
CA ILE A 110 -3.42 -8.57 -8.33
C ILE A 110 -3.71 -9.53 -7.17
N LEU A 111 -3.02 -10.67 -7.13
CA LEU A 111 -3.17 -11.66 -6.05
C LEU A 111 -2.75 -11.09 -4.69
N THR A 112 -1.69 -10.27 -4.66
CA THR A 112 -1.28 -9.52 -3.48
C THR A 112 -2.35 -8.54 -3.05
N THR A 113 -3.05 -7.86 -3.97
CA THR A 113 -4.15 -6.95 -3.67
C THR A 113 -5.35 -7.68 -3.04
N LEU A 114 -5.69 -8.85 -3.58
CA LEU A 114 -6.79 -9.68 -3.06
C LEU A 114 -6.41 -10.39 -1.75
N GLY A 115 -5.13 -10.69 -1.55
CA GLY A 115 -4.65 -11.49 -0.43
C GLY A 115 -4.98 -12.96 -0.64
N LEU A 116 -4.73 -13.44 -1.86
CA LEU A 116 -4.82 -14.85 -2.24
C LEU A 116 -3.41 -15.43 -2.36
N TRP A 117 -3.19 -16.58 -1.71
CA TRP A 117 -1.87 -17.18 -1.53
C TRP A 117 -0.86 -16.14 -1.04
N THR A 118 -1.26 -15.36 -0.03
CA THR A 118 -0.67 -14.04 0.29
C THR A 118 0.84 -14.11 0.46
N ARG A 119 1.37 -15.17 1.08
CA ARG A 119 2.83 -15.33 1.25
C ARG A 119 3.54 -15.51 -0.09
N LEU A 120 3.01 -16.36 -0.97
CA LEU A 120 3.60 -16.60 -2.28
C LEU A 120 3.45 -15.37 -3.19
N SER A 121 2.25 -14.77 -3.25
CA SER A 121 1.99 -13.62 -4.12
C SER A 121 2.80 -12.39 -3.73
N THR A 122 2.97 -12.09 -2.44
CA THR A 122 3.81 -10.97 -1.99
C THR A 122 5.30 -11.18 -2.26
N ILE A 123 5.81 -12.41 -2.12
CA ILE A 123 7.19 -12.76 -2.48
C ILE A 123 7.42 -12.61 -3.98
N LEU A 124 6.53 -13.18 -4.81
CA LEU A 124 6.62 -13.08 -6.26
C LEU A 124 6.52 -11.63 -6.74
N LEU A 125 5.65 -10.83 -6.13
CA LEU A 125 5.56 -9.39 -6.40
C LEU A 125 6.88 -8.69 -6.07
N ALA A 126 7.47 -8.97 -4.91
CA ALA A 126 8.74 -8.36 -4.52
C ALA A 126 9.88 -8.71 -5.49
N ILE A 127 10.02 -10.00 -5.85
CA ILE A 127 11.03 -10.46 -6.81
C ILE A 127 10.80 -9.80 -8.18
N GLY A 128 9.56 -9.80 -8.65
CA GLY A 128 9.18 -9.25 -9.96
C GLY A 128 9.43 -7.76 -10.06
N VAL A 129 8.94 -6.96 -9.11
CA VAL A 129 9.13 -5.50 -9.08
C VAL A 129 10.60 -5.13 -8.97
N VAL A 130 11.35 -5.78 -8.07
CA VAL A 130 12.79 -5.53 -7.94
C VAL A 130 13.53 -5.86 -9.24
N SER A 131 13.19 -6.99 -9.87
CA SER A 131 13.83 -7.40 -11.13
C SER A 131 13.48 -6.46 -12.29
N LEU A 132 12.22 -6.05 -12.44
CA LEU A 132 11.81 -5.10 -13.48
C LEU A 132 12.48 -3.72 -13.28
N HIS A 133 12.56 -3.25 -12.04
CA HIS A 133 13.24 -1.99 -11.74
C HIS A 133 14.76 -2.08 -11.96
N HIS A 134 15.38 -3.25 -11.71
CA HIS A 134 16.79 -3.46 -12.04
C HIS A 134 17.04 -3.69 -13.54
N ARG A 135 16.05 -4.20 -14.27
CA ARG A 135 16.12 -4.34 -15.73
C ARG A 135 16.21 -3.00 -16.44
N ASN A 136 15.49 -1.99 -15.95
CA ASN A 136 15.57 -0.64 -16.51
C ASN A 136 15.52 0.42 -15.40
N GLY A 137 16.70 0.83 -14.93
CA GLY A 137 16.83 1.86 -13.91
C GLY A 137 16.62 3.29 -14.40
N LEU A 138 16.58 3.52 -15.72
CA LEU A 138 16.52 4.87 -16.32
C LEU A 138 15.13 5.51 -16.22
N ILE A 139 14.09 4.69 -16.13
CA ILE A 139 12.70 5.14 -16.08
C ILE A 139 12.19 5.34 -14.64
N LEU A 140 13.06 5.23 -13.65
CA LEU A 140 12.69 5.19 -12.24
C LEU A 140 12.92 6.51 -11.53
N HIS A 141 12.10 6.76 -10.51
CA HIS A 141 12.25 7.89 -9.59
C HIS A 141 12.20 7.45 -8.12
N GLY A 142 12.22 8.43 -7.20
CA GLY A 142 12.18 8.17 -5.75
C GLY A 142 11.03 7.27 -5.31
N GLY A 143 9.83 7.45 -5.90
CA GLY A 143 8.65 6.61 -5.64
C GLY A 143 8.85 5.12 -5.92
N ASP A 144 9.55 4.75 -6.99
CA ASP A 144 9.86 3.36 -7.32
C ASP A 144 10.82 2.73 -6.30
N THR A 145 11.67 3.55 -5.69
CA THR A 145 12.53 3.12 -4.59
C THR A 145 11.70 2.81 -3.35
N THR A 146 10.77 3.68 -3.00
CA THR A 146 9.79 3.42 -1.93
C THR A 146 8.94 2.20 -2.26
N MET A 147 8.55 2.00 -3.52
CA MET A 147 7.79 0.83 -3.97
C MET A 147 8.57 -0.46 -3.74
N ARG A 148 9.84 -0.55 -4.18
CA ARG A 148 10.70 -1.72 -3.93
C ARG A 148 10.80 -2.04 -2.44
N VAL A 149 11.00 -1.04 -1.59
CA VAL A 149 11.09 -1.22 -0.14
C VAL A 149 9.77 -1.73 0.44
N GLY A 150 8.64 -1.15 0.04
CA GLY A 150 7.32 -1.55 0.54
C GLY A 150 6.92 -2.97 0.13
N VAL A 151 7.19 -3.41 -1.11
CA VAL A 151 6.91 -4.79 -1.53
C VAL A 151 7.79 -5.80 -0.80
N LEU A 152 9.05 -5.46 -0.50
CA LEU A 152 9.93 -6.31 0.31
C LEU A 152 9.42 -6.45 1.74
N TYR A 153 8.94 -5.36 2.35
CA TYR A 153 8.32 -5.43 3.68
C TYR A 153 7.03 -6.25 3.68
N LEU A 154 6.20 -6.14 2.63
CA LEU A 154 5.01 -6.97 2.48
C LEU A 154 5.34 -8.46 2.37
N ALA A 155 6.37 -8.82 1.61
CA ALA A 155 6.83 -10.21 1.48
C ALA A 155 7.22 -10.84 2.82
N LEU A 156 7.68 -10.03 3.79
CA LEU A 156 8.04 -10.47 5.13
C LEU A 156 6.88 -10.38 6.14
N ALA A 157 5.87 -9.54 5.87
CA ALA A 157 4.79 -9.24 6.79
C ALA A 157 3.69 -10.31 6.83
N PRO A 158 3.06 -10.58 8.00
CA PRO A 158 1.88 -11.45 8.12
C PRO A 158 0.58 -10.76 7.63
N CYS A 159 0.61 -10.18 6.43
CA CYS A 159 -0.46 -9.35 5.86
C CYS A 159 -1.65 -10.13 5.27
N GLY A 160 -1.62 -11.46 5.33
CA GLY A 160 -2.71 -12.35 4.90
C GLY A 160 -3.70 -12.73 6.01
N ARG A 161 -3.49 -12.27 7.25
CA ARG A 161 -4.31 -12.66 8.42
C ARG A 161 -5.55 -11.81 8.65
N ALA A 162 -5.68 -10.68 7.95
CA ALA A 162 -6.87 -9.83 7.91
C ALA A 162 -7.08 -9.23 6.51
N CYS A 163 -8.33 -8.86 6.22
CA CYS A 163 -8.75 -8.21 4.97
C CYS A 163 -8.34 -8.97 3.69
N SER A 164 -8.24 -10.30 3.74
CA SER A 164 -7.69 -11.14 2.66
C SER A 164 -8.66 -12.24 2.22
N VAL A 165 -8.56 -12.63 0.94
CA VAL A 165 -9.31 -13.79 0.41
C VAL A 165 -8.88 -15.09 1.10
N ASP A 166 -7.59 -15.27 1.41
CA ASP A 166 -7.10 -16.43 2.19
C ASP A 166 -7.86 -16.61 3.50
N ARG A 167 -8.11 -15.49 4.20
CA ARG A 167 -8.88 -15.51 5.45
C ARG A 167 -10.35 -15.84 5.21
N LEU A 168 -10.96 -15.27 4.17
CA LEU A 168 -12.35 -15.58 3.80
C LEU A 168 -12.52 -17.07 3.48
N ILE A 169 -11.57 -17.66 2.73
CA ILE A 169 -11.55 -19.10 2.45
C ILE A 169 -11.40 -19.90 3.75
N GLY A 170 -10.51 -19.48 4.65
CA GLY A 170 -10.31 -20.14 5.94
C GLY A 170 -11.55 -20.09 6.83
N LEU A 171 -12.25 -18.95 6.90
CA LEU A 171 -13.52 -18.85 7.63
C LEU A 171 -14.60 -19.72 7.00
N TRP A 172 -14.70 -19.72 5.67
CA TRP A 172 -15.64 -20.57 4.96
C TRP A 172 -15.44 -22.06 5.27
N LYS A 173 -14.19 -22.49 5.38
CA LYS A 173 -13.79 -23.88 5.71
C LYS A 173 -13.78 -24.17 7.22
N GLY A 174 -14.03 -23.19 8.08
CA GLY A 174 -13.93 -23.35 9.54
C GLY A 174 -12.51 -23.53 10.06
N THR A 175 -11.47 -23.21 9.27
CA THR A 175 -10.06 -23.35 9.65
C THR A 175 -9.43 -22.06 10.15
N ALA A 176 -10.15 -20.94 10.08
CA ALA A 176 -9.71 -19.65 10.61
C ALA A 176 -10.61 -19.18 11.78
N PRO A 177 -10.05 -18.49 12.78
CA PRO A 177 -10.85 -17.96 13.88
C PRO A 177 -11.67 -16.74 13.46
N ALA A 178 -12.83 -16.56 14.09
CA ALA A 178 -13.76 -15.46 13.85
C ALA A 178 -13.09 -14.08 14.04
N ILE A 179 -12.28 -13.94 15.09
CA ILE A 179 -11.44 -12.77 15.33
C ILE A 179 -10.02 -13.08 14.80
N PRO A 180 -9.41 -12.21 14.00
CA PRO A 180 -8.03 -12.42 13.54
C PRO A 180 -7.06 -12.62 14.72
N SER A 181 -6.29 -13.71 14.68
CA SER A 181 -5.25 -13.95 15.68
C SER A 181 -4.21 -12.82 15.67
N PRO A 182 -3.72 -12.38 16.85
CA PRO A 182 -2.61 -11.44 16.92
C PRO A 182 -1.38 -11.93 16.14
N VAL A 183 -0.67 -11.01 15.50
CA VAL A 183 0.56 -11.28 14.74
C VAL A 183 1.69 -10.39 15.22
N PRO A 184 2.96 -10.80 15.06
CA PRO A 184 4.11 -9.94 15.33
C PRO A 184 4.07 -8.66 14.47
N LEU A 185 4.15 -7.50 15.10
CA LEU A 185 4.02 -6.18 14.45
C LEU A 185 5.37 -5.55 14.05
N TRP A 186 6.48 -6.29 14.15
CA TRP A 186 7.81 -5.77 13.80
C TRP A 186 7.88 -5.23 12.37
N SER A 187 7.18 -5.89 11.43
CA SER A 187 7.14 -5.48 10.02
C SER A 187 6.38 -4.16 9.83
N GLN A 188 5.25 -3.99 10.53
CA GLN A 188 4.52 -2.72 10.55
C GLN A 188 5.40 -1.59 11.11
N LYS A 189 6.09 -1.84 12.22
CA LYS A 189 7.03 -0.88 12.80
C LYS A 189 8.14 -0.55 11.83
N LEU A 190 8.74 -1.55 11.19
CA LEU A 190 9.81 -1.34 10.21
C LEU A 190 9.35 -0.44 9.05
N ILE A 191 8.13 -0.64 8.53
CA ILE A 191 7.53 0.23 7.51
C ILE A 191 7.39 1.67 8.04
N ALA A 192 6.81 1.86 9.22
CA ALA A 192 6.60 3.18 9.82
C ALA A 192 7.94 3.90 10.11
N TYR A 193 8.93 3.19 10.66
CA TYR A 193 10.25 3.73 10.94
C TYR A 193 11.05 4.02 9.66
N ASN A 194 10.95 3.19 8.63
CA ASN A 194 11.58 3.47 7.34
C ASN A 194 10.96 4.70 6.69
N CYS A 195 9.63 4.85 6.73
CA CYS A 195 8.95 6.05 6.28
C CYS A 195 9.43 7.31 7.03
N ALA A 196 9.49 7.26 8.37
CA ALA A 196 10.02 8.34 9.18
C ALA A 196 11.50 8.64 8.86
N LEU A 197 12.32 7.61 8.64
CA LEU A 197 13.72 7.76 8.27
C LEU A 197 13.87 8.47 6.93
N VAL A 198 13.04 8.15 5.94
CA VAL A 198 13.01 8.87 4.65
C VAL A 198 12.80 10.36 4.89
N TYR A 199 11.76 10.75 5.64
CA TYR A 199 11.50 12.16 5.92
C TYR A 199 12.57 12.85 6.76
N PHE A 200 13.11 12.15 7.77
CA PHE A 200 14.17 12.70 8.60
C PHE A 200 15.44 12.94 7.77
N THR A 201 15.81 12.00 6.91
CA THR A 201 17.00 12.12 6.06
C THR A 201 16.81 13.15 4.95
N THR A 202 15.61 13.29 4.37
CA THR A 202 15.35 14.37 3.40
C THR A 202 15.44 15.74 4.07
N PHE A 203 14.82 15.92 5.24
CA PHE A 203 14.94 17.15 6.03
C PHE A 203 16.41 17.47 6.36
N TRP A 204 17.14 16.49 6.90
CA TRP A 204 18.55 16.63 7.26
C TRP A 204 19.40 17.06 6.06
N HIS A 205 19.22 16.39 4.92
CA HIS A 205 20.00 16.68 3.71
C HIS A 205 19.67 18.07 3.15
N LYS A 206 18.38 18.44 3.13
CA LYS A 206 17.92 19.76 2.66
C LYS A 206 18.48 20.88 3.51
N LEU A 207 18.47 20.75 4.85
CA LEU A 207 18.96 21.79 5.74
C LEU A 207 20.49 21.83 5.81
N GLY A 208 21.15 20.66 5.86
CA GLY A 208 22.61 20.54 5.99
C GLY A 208 23.38 20.92 4.72
N TYR A 209 22.87 20.57 3.54
CA TYR A 209 23.61 20.71 2.28
C TYR A 209 22.84 21.50 1.20
N GLY A 210 21.55 21.77 1.38
CA GLY A 210 20.71 22.45 0.37
C GLY A 210 20.66 23.96 0.56
N GLY A 211 21.48 24.72 -0.19
CA GLY A 211 21.45 26.20 -0.16
C GLY A 211 20.07 26.80 -0.47
N LEU A 212 19.37 26.24 -1.47
CA LEU A 212 18.02 26.70 -1.86
C LEU A 212 16.97 26.51 -0.76
N TRP A 213 17.11 25.46 0.05
CA TRP A 213 16.22 25.19 1.18
C TRP A 213 16.46 26.17 2.33
N ARG A 214 17.73 26.46 2.63
CA ARG A 214 18.11 27.47 3.63
C ARG A 214 17.69 28.89 3.24
N ASN A 215 17.78 29.20 1.94
CA ASN A 215 17.34 30.48 1.39
C ASN A 215 15.83 30.57 1.17
N MET A 216 15.06 29.54 1.53
CA MET A 216 13.61 29.44 1.41
C MET A 216 13.06 29.52 -0.03
N THR A 217 13.89 29.28 -1.06
CA THR A 217 13.48 29.36 -2.47
C THR A 217 13.26 28.01 -3.14
N ALA A 218 13.47 26.90 -2.44
CA ALA A 218 13.55 25.58 -3.04
C ALA A 218 12.30 25.16 -3.84
N THR A 219 11.09 25.49 -3.39
CA THR A 219 9.84 25.09 -4.07
C THR A 219 9.58 25.83 -5.37
N TYR A 220 10.26 26.96 -5.63
CA TYR A 220 10.17 27.69 -6.90
C TYR A 220 10.65 26.82 -8.08
N TYR A 221 11.79 26.16 -7.93
CA TYR A 221 12.45 25.44 -9.01
C TYR A 221 11.62 24.31 -9.61
N PRO A 222 11.09 23.32 -8.84
CA PRO A 222 10.31 22.25 -9.42
C PRO A 222 9.01 22.73 -10.06
N ALA A 223 8.44 23.87 -9.63
CA ALA A 223 7.26 24.47 -10.26
C ALA A 223 7.55 25.05 -11.67
N HIS A 224 8.82 25.32 -11.97
CA HIS A 224 9.26 25.93 -13.24
C HIS A 224 9.95 24.93 -14.20
N ILE A 225 10.03 23.65 -13.83
CA ILE A 225 10.52 22.59 -14.71
C ILE A 225 9.36 22.12 -15.58
N ALA A 226 9.50 22.18 -16.91
CA ALA A 226 8.42 21.87 -17.85
C ALA A 226 7.98 20.41 -17.76
N GLU A 227 8.93 19.50 -17.55
CA GLU A 227 8.74 18.07 -17.41
C GLU A 227 7.91 17.69 -16.19
N PHE A 228 7.90 18.53 -15.16
CA PHE A 228 7.10 18.31 -13.95
C PHE A 228 5.72 18.94 -14.04
N LYS A 229 5.41 19.82 -14.98
CA LYS A 229 4.09 20.46 -15.02
C LYS A 229 2.99 19.42 -15.28
N ARG A 230 1.94 19.42 -14.45
CA ARG A 230 0.77 18.54 -14.61
C ARG A 230 -0.54 19.32 -14.73
N PHE A 231 -1.06 19.82 -13.62
CA PHE A 231 -2.27 20.64 -13.60
C PHE A 231 -1.94 22.08 -13.24
N TRP A 232 -2.86 22.97 -13.60
CA TRP A 232 -2.72 24.39 -13.31
C TRP A 232 -2.66 24.65 -11.79
N VAL A 233 -1.79 25.57 -11.41
CA VAL A 233 -1.65 26.10 -10.05
C VAL A 233 -1.77 27.63 -10.16
N PRO A 234 -2.54 28.30 -9.29
CA PRO A 234 -2.62 29.75 -9.28
C PRO A 234 -1.25 30.42 -9.17
N GLU A 235 -1.03 31.46 -9.97
CA GLU A 235 0.29 32.09 -10.12
C GLU A 235 0.87 32.62 -8.80
N PHE A 236 0.02 33.03 -7.84
CA PHE A 236 0.49 33.48 -6.53
C PHE A 236 1.24 32.39 -5.74
N PHE A 237 1.05 31.09 -6.04
CA PHE A 237 1.84 30.01 -5.43
C PHE A 237 3.30 29.99 -5.90
N ASN A 238 3.56 30.53 -7.08
CA ASN A 238 4.87 30.59 -7.71
C ASN A 238 5.58 31.92 -7.46
N GLN A 239 5.07 32.72 -6.51
CA GLN A 239 5.61 34.04 -6.16
C GLN A 239 5.83 34.14 -4.64
N PRO A 240 6.76 35.00 -4.18
CA PRO A 240 6.80 35.39 -2.78
C PRO A 240 5.47 36.05 -2.35
N PRO A 241 4.98 35.79 -1.12
CA PRO A 241 5.60 35.02 -0.03
C PRO A 241 5.31 33.50 -0.09
N MET A 242 4.54 33.01 -1.05
CA MET A 242 4.06 31.62 -1.05
C MET A 242 5.18 30.60 -1.29
N ILE A 243 6.22 30.94 -2.06
CA ILE A 243 7.43 30.12 -2.19
C ILE A 243 8.08 29.89 -0.82
N TYR A 244 8.22 30.96 -0.02
CA TYR A 244 8.81 30.88 1.32
C TYR A 244 7.94 30.01 2.22
N PHE A 245 6.62 30.21 2.18
CA PHE A 245 5.67 29.42 2.96
C PHE A 245 5.74 27.93 2.59
N THR A 246 5.67 27.58 1.31
CA THR A 246 5.68 26.18 0.85
C THR A 246 7.03 25.50 1.10
N THR A 247 8.15 26.23 0.98
CA THR A 247 9.48 25.71 1.33
C THR A 247 9.58 25.43 2.84
N ALA A 248 9.19 26.40 3.67
CA ALA A 248 9.18 26.24 5.13
C ALA A 248 8.22 25.13 5.58
N PHE A 249 7.01 25.07 5.00
CA PHE A 249 6.02 24.02 5.27
C PHE A 249 6.57 22.64 4.95
N THR A 250 7.26 22.48 3.81
CA THR A 250 7.90 21.21 3.44
C THR A 250 8.94 20.80 4.47
N LEU A 251 9.84 21.71 4.89
CA LEU A 251 10.84 21.39 5.92
C LEU A 251 10.21 21.02 7.26
N LEU A 252 9.21 21.80 7.70
CA LEU A 252 8.51 21.56 8.96
C LEU A 252 7.82 20.20 8.96
N ILE A 253 7.11 19.86 7.88
CA ILE A 253 6.33 18.63 7.82
C ILE A 253 7.22 17.40 7.65
N GLU A 254 8.34 17.50 6.92
CA GLU A 254 9.33 16.42 6.84
C GLU A 254 9.97 16.15 8.21
N LEU A 255 10.37 17.20 8.94
CA LEU A 255 10.87 17.02 10.30
C LEU A 255 9.82 16.39 11.21
N ALA A 256 8.57 16.85 11.15
CA ALA A 256 7.48 16.32 11.96
C ALA A 256 7.16 14.85 11.61
N LEU A 257 7.14 14.49 10.33
CA LEU A 257 6.97 13.10 9.88
C LEU A 257 8.15 12.20 10.25
N GLY A 258 9.35 12.76 10.34
CA GLY A 258 10.55 12.04 10.79
C GLY A 258 10.64 11.85 12.30
N THR A 259 9.89 12.62 13.10
CA THR A 259 10.07 12.67 14.57
C THR A 259 8.74 12.62 15.34
N VAL A 260 7.92 13.66 15.23
CA VAL A 260 6.69 13.88 16.02
C VAL A 260 5.57 12.90 15.67
N VAL A 261 5.58 12.29 14.48
CA VAL A 261 4.52 11.36 14.03
C VAL A 261 4.27 10.19 14.99
N PHE A 262 5.26 9.75 15.76
CA PHE A 262 5.10 8.67 16.74
C PHE A 262 4.37 9.10 18.01
N TYR A 263 4.25 10.42 18.26
CA TYR A 263 3.53 10.96 19.40
C TYR A 263 2.03 11.07 19.08
N LYS A 264 1.26 10.13 19.63
CA LYS A 264 -0.17 9.91 19.31
C LYS A 264 -1.04 11.17 19.29
N PRO A 265 -0.93 12.14 20.23
CA PRO A 265 -1.73 13.37 20.20
C PRO A 265 -1.48 14.24 18.95
N TRP A 266 -0.26 14.27 18.43
CA TRP A 266 0.10 15.08 17.25
C TRP A 266 0.10 14.29 15.94
N ARG A 267 0.20 12.96 15.99
CA ARG A 267 0.29 12.05 14.82
C ARG A 267 -0.69 12.41 13.70
N ASN A 268 -1.97 12.62 14.02
CA ASN A 268 -2.98 12.85 12.99
C ASN A 268 -2.79 14.20 12.27
N TYR A 269 -2.37 15.24 12.98
CA TYR A 269 -2.06 16.55 12.40
C TYR A 269 -0.83 16.47 11.50
N VAL A 270 0.20 15.75 11.93
CA VAL A 270 1.41 15.50 11.14
C VAL A 270 1.08 14.70 9.88
N ILE A 271 0.28 13.64 9.97
CA ILE A 271 -0.15 12.85 8.81
C ILE A 271 -1.03 13.71 7.88
N LEU A 272 -1.91 14.55 8.41
CA LEU A 272 -2.73 15.46 7.60
C LEU A 272 -1.87 16.47 6.84
N GLY A 273 -0.85 17.05 7.48
CA GLY A 273 0.10 17.92 6.79
C GLY A 273 0.90 17.18 5.72
N GLY A 274 1.31 15.93 6.00
CA GLY A 274 1.97 15.07 5.02
C GLY A 274 1.08 14.76 3.82
N LEU A 275 -0.21 14.48 4.05
CA LEU A 275 -1.20 14.28 2.98
C LEU A 275 -1.42 15.57 2.19
N ALA A 276 -1.46 16.74 2.84
CA ALA A 276 -1.59 18.02 2.16
C ALA A 276 -0.38 18.32 1.25
N LEU A 277 0.85 18.08 1.75
CA LEU A 277 2.07 18.18 0.95
C LEU A 277 2.00 17.29 -0.29
N HIS A 278 1.70 16.00 -0.11
CA HIS A 278 1.67 15.05 -1.22
C HIS A 278 0.50 15.24 -2.16
N SER A 279 -0.64 15.75 -1.68
CA SER A 279 -1.77 16.11 -2.53
C SER A 279 -1.41 17.30 -3.43
N TYR A 280 -0.68 18.29 -2.91
CA TYR A 280 -0.15 19.39 -3.72
C TYR A 280 0.85 18.89 -4.76
N ILE A 281 1.79 18.01 -4.39
CA ILE A 281 2.75 17.41 -5.31
C ILE A 281 2.02 16.60 -6.39
N GLU A 282 1.09 15.72 -6.03
CA GLU A 282 0.33 14.90 -6.99
C GLU A 282 -0.48 15.75 -7.98
N TRP A 283 -1.05 16.86 -7.50
CA TRP A 283 -1.80 17.79 -8.34
C TRP A 283 -0.89 18.57 -9.29
N SER A 284 0.16 19.20 -8.76
CA SER A 284 1.00 20.14 -9.51
C SER A 284 2.08 19.46 -10.35
N MET A 285 2.59 18.30 -9.90
CA MET A 285 3.78 17.66 -10.43
C MET A 285 3.50 16.32 -11.12
N ASN A 286 4.10 16.11 -12.29
CA ASN A 286 4.03 14.88 -13.06
C ASN A 286 5.06 13.85 -12.55
N ILE A 287 4.84 13.33 -11.35
CA ILE A 287 5.67 12.28 -10.73
C ILE A 287 4.77 11.08 -10.45
N PRO A 288 4.60 10.15 -11.41
CA PRO A 288 3.59 9.11 -11.34
C PRO A 288 3.68 8.27 -10.06
N LEU A 289 2.56 8.14 -9.35
CA LEU A 289 2.40 7.25 -8.19
C LEU A 289 3.30 7.52 -6.98
N PHE A 290 4.20 8.52 -7.01
CA PHE A 290 5.09 8.85 -5.91
C PHE A 290 4.31 9.20 -4.63
N ALA A 291 3.38 10.15 -4.72
CA ALA A 291 2.56 10.61 -3.60
C ALA A 291 1.73 9.46 -3.01
N PHE A 292 1.11 8.64 -3.88
CA PHE A 292 0.33 7.48 -3.45
C PHE A 292 1.19 6.45 -2.71
N THR A 293 2.39 6.16 -3.20
CA THR A 293 3.30 5.15 -2.63
C THR A 293 3.76 5.54 -1.23
N ILE A 294 4.21 6.78 -1.04
CA ILE A 294 4.69 7.24 0.27
C ILE A 294 3.52 7.45 1.26
N CYS A 295 2.36 7.95 0.80
CA CYS A 295 1.18 8.09 1.66
C CYS A 295 0.60 6.74 2.08
N ALA A 296 0.73 5.68 1.26
CA ALA A 296 0.32 4.34 1.65
C ALA A 296 1.06 3.84 2.91
N MET A 297 2.33 4.21 3.08
CA MET A 297 3.10 3.86 4.28
C MET A 297 2.51 4.49 5.56
N TYR A 298 1.72 5.57 5.45
CA TYR A 298 1.12 6.21 6.62
C TYR A 298 0.14 5.32 7.37
N VAL A 299 -0.45 4.33 6.69
CA VAL A 299 -1.31 3.32 7.31
C VAL A 299 -0.60 2.63 8.47
N CYS A 300 0.71 2.42 8.36
CA CYS A 300 1.49 1.71 9.37
C CYS A 300 1.75 2.51 10.65
N PHE A 301 1.42 3.81 10.71
CA PHE A 301 1.42 4.58 11.95
C PHE A 301 0.18 4.36 12.83
N TYR A 302 -0.83 3.62 12.34
CA TYR A 302 -2.08 3.34 13.05
C TYR A 302 -2.16 1.89 13.50
N SER A 303 -2.80 1.64 14.65
CA SER A 303 -3.07 0.27 15.08
C SER A 303 -4.21 -0.35 14.27
N GLY A 304 -4.25 -1.68 14.20
CA GLY A 304 -5.35 -2.38 13.53
C GLY A 304 -6.72 -2.11 14.17
N GLU A 305 -6.75 -1.87 15.48
CA GLU A 305 -7.94 -1.48 16.24
C GLU A 305 -8.42 -0.07 15.85
N GLU A 306 -7.51 0.89 15.67
CA GLU A 306 -7.85 2.24 15.22
C GLU A 306 -8.48 2.21 13.82
N ILE A 307 -7.90 1.45 12.89
CA ILE A 307 -8.43 1.28 11.54
C ILE A 307 -9.81 0.60 11.57
N SER A 308 -9.96 -0.45 12.37
CA SER A 308 -11.25 -1.15 12.53
C SER A 308 -12.32 -0.23 13.13
N ALA A 309 -11.95 0.63 14.09
CA ALA A 309 -12.86 1.62 14.67
C ALA A 309 -13.30 2.67 13.65
N TRP A 310 -12.41 3.12 12.77
CA TRP A 310 -12.77 4.02 11.67
C TRP A 310 -13.70 3.37 10.66
N ALA A 311 -13.46 2.11 10.30
CA ALA A 311 -14.36 1.36 9.42
C ALA A 311 -15.78 1.29 9.99
N LYS A 312 -15.92 0.99 11.29
CA LYS A 312 -17.22 1.01 11.98
C LYS A 312 -17.88 2.39 11.99
N LYS A 313 -17.14 3.44 12.36
CA LYS A 313 -17.66 4.83 12.34
C LYS A 313 -18.09 5.26 10.95
N LEU A 314 -17.35 4.87 9.91
CA LEU A 314 -17.72 5.14 8.53
C LEU A 314 -19.01 4.39 8.16
N GLY A 315 -19.13 3.13 8.56
CA GLY A 315 -20.35 2.34 8.44
C GLY A 315 -21.58 3.01 9.07
N GLU A 316 -21.44 3.51 10.29
CA GLU A 316 -22.50 4.26 11.00
C GLU A 316 -22.91 5.52 10.24
N ARG A 317 -21.96 6.29 9.69
CA ARG A 317 -22.24 7.46 8.85
C ARG A 317 -22.93 7.08 7.54
N LEU A 318 -22.62 5.90 7.02
CA LEU A 318 -23.20 5.35 5.80
C LEU A 318 -24.47 4.51 6.07
N ARG A 319 -25.05 4.57 7.28
CA ARG A 319 -26.24 3.75 7.65
C ARG A 319 -27.41 3.89 6.69
N ARG A 320 -27.60 5.06 6.06
CA ARG A 320 -28.66 5.29 5.06
C ARG A 320 -28.52 4.43 3.78
N TRP A 321 -27.34 3.86 3.55
CA TRP A 321 -27.03 2.99 2.41
C TRP A 321 -26.99 1.52 2.81
N LYS A 322 -27.47 1.16 4.02
CA LYS A 322 -27.54 -0.22 4.49
C LYS A 322 -28.38 -1.07 3.53
N LEU A 323 -27.92 -2.30 3.32
CA LEU A 323 -28.59 -3.31 2.53
C LEU A 323 -29.25 -4.34 3.44
N THR A 324 -30.57 -4.44 3.37
CA THR A 324 -31.33 -5.44 4.12
C THR A 324 -31.64 -6.65 3.24
N PHE A 325 -31.21 -7.83 3.68
CA PHE A 325 -31.59 -9.12 3.11
C PHE A 325 -32.69 -9.75 3.95
N PHE A 326 -33.82 -10.08 3.31
CA PHE A 326 -34.87 -10.88 3.93
C PHE A 326 -34.53 -12.37 3.78
N LEU A 327 -34.28 -13.02 4.90
CA LEU A 327 -34.03 -14.46 4.97
C LEU A 327 -35.32 -15.21 4.62
N PRO A 328 -35.24 -16.39 3.99
CA PRO A 328 -36.40 -17.26 3.82
C PRO A 328 -37.10 -17.55 5.14
N LYS A 329 -38.41 -17.82 5.09
CA LYS A 329 -39.21 -18.14 6.27
C LYS A 329 -38.58 -19.29 7.05
N GLY A 330 -38.27 -19.06 8.32
CA GLY A 330 -37.66 -20.04 9.21
C GLY A 330 -36.16 -20.30 9.00
N ALA A 331 -35.53 -19.70 7.99
CA ALA A 331 -34.09 -19.85 7.76
C ALA A 331 -33.28 -19.03 8.78
N LYS A 332 -32.17 -19.62 9.23
CA LYS A 332 -31.18 -18.96 10.09
C LYS A 332 -29.81 -19.02 9.42
N ILE A 333 -28.96 -18.04 9.71
CA ILE A 333 -27.55 -18.12 9.31
C ILE A 333 -26.89 -19.19 10.17
N ALA A 334 -26.17 -20.10 9.52
CA ALA A 334 -25.43 -21.14 10.21
C ALA A 334 -24.33 -20.50 11.08
N PRO A 335 -24.24 -20.80 12.40
CA PRO A 335 -23.29 -20.15 13.31
C PRO A 335 -21.84 -20.20 12.83
N GLU A 336 -21.45 -21.29 12.18
CA GLU A 336 -20.12 -21.50 11.61
C GLU A 336 -19.84 -20.63 10.38
N LYS A 337 -20.88 -20.08 9.73
CA LYS A 337 -20.78 -19.18 8.57
C LYS A 337 -20.96 -17.71 8.93
N ALA A 338 -21.47 -17.39 10.12
CA ALA A 338 -21.65 -16.00 10.57
C ALA A 338 -20.34 -15.18 10.52
N PRO A 339 -19.17 -15.68 10.99
CA PRO A 339 -17.93 -14.92 10.91
C PRO A 339 -17.48 -14.61 9.48
N PHE A 340 -17.82 -15.47 8.52
CA PHE A 340 -17.53 -15.26 7.10
C PHE A 340 -18.34 -14.08 6.55
N LEU A 341 -19.64 -14.04 6.84
CA LEU A 341 -20.52 -12.94 6.42
C LEU A 341 -20.11 -11.61 7.06
N GLU A 342 -19.75 -11.62 8.35
CA GLU A 342 -19.22 -10.44 9.04
C GLU A 342 -17.91 -9.94 8.42
N ALA A 343 -16.99 -10.85 8.07
CA ALA A 343 -15.72 -10.48 7.45
C ALA A 343 -15.86 -9.93 6.03
N MET A 344 -16.93 -10.30 5.30
CA MET A 344 -17.26 -9.72 4.00
C MET A 344 -17.84 -8.31 4.11
N ASP A 345 -18.30 -7.90 5.29
CA ASP A 345 -18.91 -6.60 5.55
C ASP A 345 -18.14 -5.82 6.64
N PRO A 346 -16.90 -5.37 6.36
CA PRO A 346 -16.09 -4.66 7.34
C PRO A 346 -16.68 -3.31 7.78
N LEU A 347 -17.69 -2.79 7.06
CA LEU A 347 -18.39 -1.54 7.38
C LEU A 347 -19.71 -1.77 8.13
N GLY A 348 -20.19 -3.01 8.29
CA GLY A 348 -21.48 -3.27 8.93
C GLY A 348 -22.68 -2.69 8.18
N LEU A 349 -22.60 -2.68 6.84
CA LEU A 349 -23.64 -2.15 5.95
C LEU A 349 -24.66 -3.20 5.51
N VAL A 350 -24.48 -4.47 5.86
CA VAL A 350 -25.42 -5.55 5.55
C VAL A 350 -26.18 -5.95 6.80
N GLN A 351 -27.51 -6.04 6.67
CA GLN A 351 -28.41 -6.48 7.72
C GLN A 351 -29.28 -7.64 7.23
N PHE A 352 -29.59 -8.57 8.13
CA PHE A 352 -30.46 -9.70 7.86
C PHE A 352 -31.75 -9.56 8.67
N GLU A 353 -32.90 -9.70 8.03
CA GLU A 353 -34.22 -9.67 8.66
C GLU A 353 -35.00 -10.94 8.30
N PRO A 354 -35.88 -11.44 9.19
CA PRO A 354 -36.78 -12.53 8.84
C PRO A 354 -37.72 -12.13 7.69
N GLY A 355 -37.84 -12.98 6.67
CA GLY A 355 -38.79 -12.82 5.57
C GLY A 355 -39.90 -13.86 5.62
N GLU A 356 -41.00 -13.59 4.91
CA GLU A 356 -42.15 -14.50 4.78
C GLU A 356 -42.05 -15.42 3.56
N ALA A 357 -41.16 -15.10 2.62
CA ALA A 357 -40.97 -15.85 1.37
C ALA A 357 -40.21 -17.16 1.59
N THR A 358 -40.46 -18.16 0.74
CA THR A 358 -39.74 -19.45 0.74
C THR A 358 -38.34 -19.37 0.14
N THR A 359 -38.07 -18.33 -0.64
CA THR A 359 -36.77 -18.07 -1.25
C THR A 359 -36.18 -16.78 -0.70
N LEU A 360 -34.86 -16.61 -0.87
CA LEU A 360 -34.17 -15.40 -0.42
C LEU A 360 -34.78 -14.20 -1.15
N GLY A 361 -35.49 -13.36 -0.40
CA GLY A 361 -36.38 -12.34 -0.94
C GLY A 361 -35.65 -11.24 -1.72
N PRO A 362 -36.38 -10.43 -2.50
CA PRO A 362 -35.80 -9.25 -3.12
C PRO A 362 -35.27 -8.31 -2.02
N THR A 363 -34.04 -7.83 -2.20
CA THR A 363 -33.44 -6.78 -1.37
C THR A 363 -34.25 -5.49 -1.51
N ARG A 364 -34.89 -5.00 -0.45
CA ARG A 364 -35.51 -3.66 -0.49
C ARG A 364 -34.43 -2.59 -0.27
N GLY A 365 -34.28 -1.74 -1.29
CA GLY A 365 -33.72 -0.39 -1.19
C GLY A 365 -32.23 -0.26 -0.93
N ALA A 366 -31.36 -0.52 -1.92
CA ALA A 366 -30.05 0.16 -2.05
C ALA A 366 -29.20 -0.28 -3.27
N TRP A 367 -29.63 -1.26 -4.09
CA TRP A 367 -28.85 -1.64 -5.29
C TRP A 367 -28.54 -0.43 -6.18
N LEU A 368 -29.48 0.50 -6.31
CA LEU A 368 -29.32 1.71 -7.13
C LEU A 368 -28.49 2.83 -6.48
N ARG A 369 -27.98 2.64 -5.25
CA ARG A 369 -27.46 3.77 -4.44
C ARG A 369 -26.04 3.56 -3.89
N SER A 370 -25.61 2.36 -3.53
CA SER A 370 -24.24 2.21 -3.00
C SER A 370 -23.18 2.04 -4.11
N MET A 371 -22.13 2.86 -4.12
CA MET A 371 -20.95 2.60 -4.94
C MET A 371 -20.19 1.41 -4.34
N GLY A 372 -20.22 0.24 -5.00
CA GLY A 372 -19.46 -0.95 -4.60
C GLY A 372 -20.27 -2.24 -4.44
N ALA A 373 -21.55 -2.18 -4.04
CA ALA A 373 -22.37 -3.40 -3.89
C ALA A 373 -22.77 -4.05 -5.22
N TRP A 374 -22.68 -3.31 -6.34
CA TRP A 374 -23.05 -3.77 -7.67
C TRP A 374 -22.21 -4.96 -8.16
N ALA A 375 -20.89 -4.93 -7.93
CA ALA A 375 -19.98 -5.96 -8.42
C ALA A 375 -20.09 -7.27 -7.63
N PHE A 376 -20.52 -7.20 -6.36
CA PHE A 376 -20.51 -8.35 -5.46
C PHE A 376 -21.89 -8.84 -5.07
N GLY A 377 -22.98 -8.10 -5.28
CA GLY A 377 -24.28 -8.51 -4.77
C GLY A 377 -24.79 -9.87 -5.28
N PRO A 378 -24.59 -10.28 -6.56
CA PRO A 378 -24.94 -11.63 -7.00
C PRO A 378 -24.06 -12.71 -6.36
N LEU A 379 -22.77 -12.43 -6.19
CA LEU A 379 -21.82 -13.30 -5.49
C LEU A 379 -22.17 -13.43 -4.00
N TYR A 380 -22.41 -12.30 -3.33
CA TYR A 380 -22.83 -12.22 -1.93
C TYR A 380 -24.13 -12.98 -1.71
N ARG A 381 -25.13 -12.83 -2.61
CA ARG A 381 -26.38 -13.59 -2.56
C ARG A 381 -26.13 -15.09 -2.62
N ARG A 382 -25.25 -15.56 -3.52
CA ARG A 382 -24.88 -16.98 -3.63
C ARG A 382 -24.21 -17.49 -2.36
N TRP A 383 -23.29 -16.71 -1.78
CA TRP A 383 -22.62 -17.08 -0.53
C TRP A 383 -23.58 -17.08 0.67
N LEU A 384 -24.46 -16.09 0.74
CA LEU A 384 -25.51 -16.01 1.77
C LEU A 384 -26.44 -17.21 1.69
N GLN A 385 -26.91 -17.58 0.51
CA GLN A 385 -27.77 -18.76 0.32
C GLN A 385 -27.09 -20.04 0.80
N LYS A 386 -25.79 -20.21 0.51
CA LYS A 386 -24.99 -21.34 1.00
C LYS A 386 -24.66 -21.28 2.50
N SER A 387 -24.94 -20.15 3.16
CA SER A 387 -24.70 -19.93 4.59
C SER A 387 -25.95 -20.12 5.45
N LEU A 388 -27.10 -20.40 4.84
CA LEU A 388 -28.34 -20.66 5.56
C LEU A 388 -28.38 -22.11 6.05
N GLN A 389 -28.89 -22.32 7.25
CA GLN A 389 -29.33 -23.63 7.70
C GLN A 389 -30.61 -24.01 6.96
N GLU A 390 -30.71 -25.27 6.53
CA GLU A 390 -31.98 -25.80 6.06
C GLU A 390 -33.00 -25.71 7.22
N PRO A 391 -34.24 -25.26 6.94
CA PRO A 391 -35.27 -25.26 7.98
C PRO A 391 -35.44 -26.70 8.50
N ALA A 392 -35.53 -26.84 9.83
CA ALA A 392 -35.84 -28.12 10.44
C ALA A 392 -37.10 -28.68 9.77
N LYS A 393 -36.99 -29.87 9.18
CA LYS A 393 -38.07 -30.55 8.48
C LYS A 393 -39.22 -30.89 9.42
#